data_AF-M3GBS3-F1
#
_entry.id   AF-M3GBS3-F1
#
_cell.length_a   1.000
_cell.length_b   1.000
_cell.length_c   1.000
_cell.angle_alpha   90.00
_cell.angle_beta   90.00
_cell.angle_gamma   90.00
#
_symmetry.space_group_name_H-M   'P 1'
#
loop_
_entity.id
_entity.type
_entity.pdbx_description
1 polymer ?
#
loop_
_entity_poly.entity_id
_entity_poly.type
_entity_poly.pdbx_seq_one_letter_code
_entity_poly.pdbx_strand_id
1 'polypeptide(L)'
;MNYYILEEVNYHLNIPYIGDLPEELDTIDVMTGRKIEISNLPIRVPIKIDYESEIVYPDIMTADLPLFSEKIRNSLDQIGIKNIQYYP
;
A
#
# COMPACT_ATOMS: atom_id res chain seq x y z
N MET A 1 4.25 -25.18 9.38
CA MET A 1 4.35 -23.82 8.80
C MET A 1 3.30 -22.99 9.50
N ASN A 2 3.71 -21.85 10.09
CA ASN A 2 2.78 -20.98 10.80
C ASN A 2 2.45 -19.81 9.87
N TYR A 3 1.17 -19.42 9.85
CA TYR A 3 0.68 -18.30 9.08
C TYR A 3 0.27 -17.20 10.04
N TYR A 4 0.53 -15.95 9.66
CA TYR A 4 0.26 -14.76 10.46
C TYR A 4 -0.51 -13.76 9.61
N ILE A 5 -1.43 -13.02 10.23
CA ILE A 5 -2.05 -11.85 9.60
C ILE A 5 -1.03 -10.72 9.67
N LEU A 6 -0.73 -10.12 8.52
CA LEU A 6 0.04 -8.88 8.47
C LEU A 6 -0.93 -7.72 8.67
N GLU A 7 -0.89 -7.14 9.86
CA GLU A 7 -1.68 -5.97 10.23
C GLU A 7 -0.72 -4.83 10.60
N GLU A 8 -1.03 -3.63 10.14
CA GLU A 8 -0.31 -2.42 10.51
C GLU A 8 -0.69 -2.01 11.94
N VAL A 9 0.30 -1.96 12.83
CA VAL A 9 0.09 -1.50 14.21
C VAL A 9 0.56 -0.06 14.32
N ASN A 10 -0.41 0.86 14.33
CA ASN A 10 -0.16 2.29 14.35
C ASN A 10 -0.37 2.89 15.74
N TYR A 11 0.69 3.52 16.28
CA TYR A 11 0.65 4.25 17.55
C TYR A 11 0.65 5.78 17.36
N HIS A 12 0.68 6.27 16.13
CA HIS A 12 0.74 7.70 15.82
C HIS A 12 -0.61 8.21 15.34
N LEU A 13 -1.10 9.30 15.95
CA LEU A 13 -2.36 9.95 15.58
C LEU A 13 -2.29 10.67 14.22
N ASN A 14 -1.09 10.87 13.67
CA ASN A 14 -0.83 11.71 12.49
C ASN A 14 -0.44 10.89 11.25
N ILE A 15 -0.97 9.67 11.14
CA ILE A 15 -0.72 8.81 9.99
C ILE A 15 -1.74 9.14 8.91
N PRO A 16 -1.30 9.48 7.68
CA PRO A 16 -2.22 9.68 6.58
C PRO A 16 -2.94 8.36 6.27
N TYR A 17 -4.19 8.44 5.88
CA TYR A 17 -4.89 7.31 5.28
C TYR A 17 -5.06 7.55 3.78
N ILE A 18 -5.15 6.45 3.05
CA ILE A 18 -5.39 6.48 1.60
C ILE A 18 -6.83 6.94 1.39
N GLY A 19 -6.99 7.98 0.58
CA GLY A 19 -8.30 8.46 0.16
C GLY A 19 -8.93 7.54 -0.87
N ASP A 20 -9.84 8.10 -1.66
CA ASP A 20 -10.51 7.35 -2.71
C ASP A 20 -9.50 6.94 -3.78
N LEU A 21 -9.45 5.64 -4.11
CA LEU A 21 -8.52 5.13 -5.10
C LEU A 21 -8.76 5.78 -6.48
N PRO A 22 -7.69 6.02 -7.27
CA PRO A 22 -7.82 6.51 -8.64
C PRO A 22 -8.81 5.65 -9.46
N GLU A 23 -9.64 6.29 -10.29
CA GLU A 23 -10.65 5.58 -11.12
C GLU A 23 -10.03 4.55 -12.08
N GLU A 24 -8.77 4.74 -12.45
CA GLU A 24 -7.98 3.81 -13.26
C GLU A 24 -7.64 2.49 -12.55
N LEU A 25 -7.85 2.41 -11.24
CA LEU A 25 -7.71 1.18 -10.46
C LEU A 25 -9.06 0.47 -10.32
N ASP A 26 -9.21 -0.65 -11.02
CA ASP A 26 -10.33 -1.56 -10.79
C ASP A 26 -10.15 -2.29 -9.45
N THR A 27 -10.92 -1.84 -8.45
CA THR A 27 -10.96 -2.41 -7.10
C THR A 27 -11.26 -3.92 -7.09
N ILE A 28 -12.02 -4.45 -8.06
CA ILE A 28 -12.32 -5.88 -8.14
C ILE A 28 -11.07 -6.64 -8.58
N ASP A 29 -10.39 -6.16 -9.62
CA ASP A 29 -9.16 -6.81 -10.10
C ASP A 29 -8.07 -6.78 -9.01
N VAL A 30 -7.96 -5.68 -8.29
CA VAL A 30 -7.14 -5.52 -7.09
C VAL A 30 -7.47 -6.59 -6.03
N MET A 31 -8.73 -6.66 -5.59
CA MET A 31 -9.14 -7.57 -4.51
C MET A 31 -9.06 -9.05 -4.91
N THR A 32 -9.18 -9.34 -6.21
CA THR A 32 -9.10 -10.70 -6.75
C THR A 32 -7.67 -11.13 -7.12
N GLY A 33 -6.67 -10.25 -6.95
CA GLY A 33 -5.29 -10.53 -7.27
C GLY A 33 -5.03 -10.68 -8.77
N ARG A 34 -5.90 -10.12 -9.61
CA ARG A 34 -5.67 -10.03 -11.05
C ARG A 34 -4.61 -8.98 -11.33
N LYS A 35 -3.90 -9.17 -12.43
CA LYS A 35 -2.91 -8.21 -12.89
C LYS A 35 -3.63 -6.90 -13.23
N ILE A 36 -3.22 -5.81 -12.59
CA ILE A 36 -3.74 -4.48 -12.86
C ILE A 36 -3.09 -3.98 -14.16
N GLU A 37 -3.90 -3.53 -15.12
CA GLU A 37 -3.47 -2.96 -16.39
C GLU A 37 -3.57 -1.44 -16.37
N ILE A 38 -2.51 -0.77 -15.89
CA ILE A 38 -2.43 0.69 -15.83
C ILE A 38 -1.48 1.20 -16.91
N SER A 39 -1.93 2.18 -17.67
CA SER A 39 -1.15 2.80 -18.76
C SER A 39 -0.24 3.94 -18.29
N ASN A 40 -0.60 4.63 -17.19
CA ASN A 40 0.13 5.77 -16.66
C ASN A 40 0.72 5.46 -15.28
N LEU A 41 2.04 5.29 -15.24
CA LEU A 41 2.81 5.16 -13.99
C LEU A 41 3.69 6.41 -13.78
N PRO A 42 3.96 6.83 -12.54
CA PRO A 42 3.50 6.23 -11.29
C PRO A 42 2.03 6.54 -10.96
N ILE A 43 1.38 5.65 -10.22
CA ILE A 43 0.02 5.83 -9.74
C ILE A 43 0.00 6.96 -8.71
N ARG A 44 -0.86 7.96 -8.91
CA ARG A 44 -1.04 9.06 -7.96
C ARG A 44 -2.24 8.79 -7.06
N VAL A 45 -1.97 8.40 -5.82
CA VAL A 45 -3.00 8.10 -4.82
C VAL A 45 -3.22 9.33 -3.92
N PRO A 46 -4.47 9.78 -3.69
CA PRO A 46 -4.74 10.84 -2.75
C PRO A 46 -4.54 10.36 -1.31
N ILE A 47 -3.97 11.22 -0.47
CA ILE A 47 -3.86 10.99 0.97
C ILE A 47 -4.76 11.97 1.71
N LYS A 48 -5.36 11.52 2.80
CA LYS A 48 -6.12 12.35 3.73
C LYS A 48 -5.37 12.40 5.06
N ILE A 49 -5.30 13.59 5.63
CA ILE A 49 -4.59 13.88 6.88
C ILE A 49 -5.56 14.60 7.79
N ASP A 50 -5.81 14.04 8.98
CA ASP A 50 -6.80 14.59 9.90
C ASP A 50 -6.22 15.72 10.79
N TYR A 51 -4.89 15.85 10.91
CA TYR A 51 -4.22 16.81 11.79
C TYR A 51 -3.11 17.58 11.08
N GLU A 52 -3.07 18.92 11.24
CA GLU A 52 -2.07 19.84 10.65
C GLU A 52 -0.68 19.80 11.33
N SER A 53 -0.32 18.70 11.97
CA SER A 53 0.98 18.47 12.60
C SER A 53 1.97 17.78 11.64
N GLU A 54 3.18 17.47 12.13
CA GLU A 54 4.16 16.70 11.37
C GLU A 54 3.58 15.33 10.94
N ILE A 55 3.56 15.10 9.63
CA ILE A 55 3.01 13.90 9.01
C ILE A 55 4.06 12.80 9.08
N VAL A 56 3.67 11.62 9.58
CA VAL A 56 4.54 10.44 9.62
C VAL A 56 4.00 9.41 8.63
N TYR A 57 4.78 9.09 7.60
CA TYR A 57 4.45 8.03 6.64
C TYR A 57 5.01 6.69 7.15
N PRO A 58 4.15 5.71 7.48
CA PRO A 58 4.61 4.39 7.91
C PRO A 58 5.15 3.56 6.74
N ASP A 59 5.88 2.49 7.07
CA ASP A 59 6.45 1.56 6.10
C ASP A 59 5.38 0.70 5.39
N ILE A 60 4.19 0.60 5.98
CA ILE A 60 3.00 -0.07 5.44
C ILE A 60 1.86 0.90 5.67
N MET A 61 1.05 1.18 4.64
CA MET A 61 -0.22 1.90 4.80
C MET A 61 -1.35 0.99 4.33
N THR A 62 -2.25 0.63 5.25
CA THR A 62 -3.32 -0.32 4.99
C THR A 62 -4.57 0.41 4.50
N ALA A 63 -4.99 0.10 3.27
CA ALA A 63 -6.30 0.44 2.73
C ALA A 63 -6.84 -0.73 1.92
N ASP A 64 -7.81 -0.49 1.04
CA ASP A 64 -8.24 -1.48 0.03
C ASP A 64 -7.05 -1.99 -0.83
N LEU A 65 -5.98 -1.17 -0.90
CA LEU A 65 -4.67 -1.53 -1.43
C LEU A 65 -3.58 -1.33 -0.37
N PRO A 66 -2.79 -2.35 -0.03
CA PRO A 66 -1.64 -2.16 0.85
C PRO A 66 -0.54 -1.42 0.08
N LEU A 67 -0.12 -0.26 0.60
CA LEU A 67 1.08 0.42 0.13
C LEU A 67 2.25 0.03 1.01
N PHE A 68 3.38 -0.27 0.37
CA PHE A 68 4.62 -0.63 1.03
C PHE A 68 5.70 0.38 0.69
N SER A 69 6.48 0.77 1.70
CA SER A 69 7.68 1.56 1.46
C SER A 69 8.70 0.76 0.65
N GLU A 70 9.63 1.47 0.03
CA GLU A 70 10.75 0.85 -0.69
C GLU A 70 11.55 -0.10 0.21
N LYS A 71 11.67 0.22 1.50
CA LYS A 71 12.35 -0.62 2.49
C LYS A 71 11.66 -1.98 2.66
N ILE A 72 10.32 -2.00 2.73
CA ILE A 72 9.57 -3.26 2.83
C ILE A 72 9.67 -4.05 1.53
N ARG A 73 9.45 -3.41 0.37
CA ARG A 73 9.66 -4.05 -0.95
C ARG A 73 11.02 -4.74 -1.04
N ASN A 74 12.10 -4.01 -0.73
CA ASN A 74 13.45 -4.55 -0.80
C ASN A 74 13.65 -5.74 0.16
N SER A 75 13.04 -5.69 1.34
CA SER A 75 13.09 -6.80 2.31
C SER A 75 12.34 -8.04 1.79
N LEU A 76 11.15 -7.87 1.20
CA LEU A 76 10.36 -8.97 0.63
C LEU A 76 11.06 -9.61 -0.59
N ASP A 77 11.73 -8.81 -1.41
CA ASP A 77 12.50 -9.28 -2.56
C ASP A 77 13.73 -10.09 -2.08
N GLN A 78 14.42 -9.62 -1.04
CA GLN A 78 15.59 -10.31 -0.48
C GLN A 78 15.28 -11.69 0.10
N ILE A 79 14.12 -11.86 0.73
CA ILE A 79 13.67 -13.17 1.24
C ILE A 79 13.04 -14.05 0.15
N GLY A 80 12.91 -13.52 -1.07
CA GLY A 80 12.52 -14.27 -2.26
C GLY A 80 11.02 -14.58 -2.36
N ILE A 81 10.13 -13.68 -1.92
CA ILE A 81 8.69 -13.84 -2.17
C ILE A 81 8.42 -13.67 -3.67
N LYS A 82 7.83 -14.69 -4.31
CA LYS A 82 7.74 -14.79 -5.78
C LYS A 82 6.43 -14.31 -6.41
N ASN A 83 5.44 -13.92 -5.60
CA ASN A 83 4.08 -13.63 -6.06
C ASN A 83 3.64 -12.21 -5.67
N ILE A 84 4.55 -11.25 -5.76
CA ILE A 84 4.25 -9.84 -5.51
C ILE A 84 4.52 -9.07 -6.80
N GLN A 85 3.54 -8.26 -7.20
CA GLN A 85 3.70 -7.28 -8.26
C GLN A 85 3.69 -5.89 -7.62
N TYR A 86 4.74 -5.11 -7.86
CA TYR A 86 4.82 -3.73 -7.40
C TYR A 86 4.38 -2.79 -8.50
N TYR A 87 3.58 -1.80 -8.13
CA TYR A 87 3.18 -0.68 -8.98
C TYR A 87 3.66 0.61 -8.30
N PRO A 88 4.57 1.38 -8.92
CA PRO A 88 5.11 2.60 -8.36
C PRO A 88 4.14 3.78 -8.46
#